data_AF-A0A2G6Q6T6-F1
#
_entry.id   AF-A0A2G6Q6T6-F1
#
_cell.length_a   1.000
_cell.length_b   1.000
_cell.length_c   1.000
_cell.angle_alpha   90.00
_cell.angle_beta   90.00
_cell.angle_gamma   90.00
#
_symmetry.space_group_name_H-M   'P 1'
#
loop_
_entity.id
_entity.type
_entity.pdbx_description
1 polymer ?
#
loop_
_entity_poly.entity_id
_entity_poly.type
_entity_poly.pdbx_seq_one_letter_code
_entity_poly.pdbx_strand_id
1 'polypeptide(L)'
;MKNLKKIHELLNECQTKSDKYFALKINETGSNLLGITQAQINPFSAVIMKKEQKGISIIGFFDNKPIKYSSLEDFVFTDEVVIAVDCRKDNNYKVFYQINKNDEDFEKITTKPQLSTDDLILIFWEDMQMSCLTFCSFDSERDENIREVITANNEPVKRLLRGITREFISPYFKINK
;
A
#
# COMPACT_ATOMS: atom_id res chain seq x y z
N MET A 1 -10.44 14.43 -12.24
CA MET A 1 -10.76 15.62 -11.37
C MET A 1 -11.39 15.37 -9.97
N LYS A 2 -12.52 14.64 -9.79
CA LYS A 2 -13.20 14.50 -8.46
C LYS A 2 -12.41 13.73 -7.38
N ASN A 3 -11.47 12.87 -7.76
CA ASN A 3 -10.66 12.06 -6.82
C ASN A 3 -9.40 12.78 -6.35
N LEU A 4 -8.81 13.62 -7.19
CA LEU A 4 -7.61 14.42 -6.93
C LEU A 4 -7.76 15.34 -5.70
N LYS A 5 -8.90 16.05 -5.62
CA LYS A 5 -9.23 16.93 -4.50
C LYS A 5 -9.42 16.13 -3.21
N LYS A 6 -10.07 14.97 -3.27
CA LYS A 6 -10.31 14.11 -2.10
C LYS A 6 -9.03 13.52 -1.52
N ILE A 7 -8.02 13.24 -2.33
CA ILE A 7 -6.73 12.75 -1.84
C ILE A 7 -5.85 13.88 -1.34
N HIS A 8 -5.85 15.07 -1.96
CA HIS A 8 -5.20 16.22 -1.35
C HIS A 8 -5.83 16.56 0.01
N GLU A 9 -7.16 16.51 0.09
CA GLU A 9 -7.89 16.61 1.35
C GLU A 9 -7.49 15.48 2.31
N LEU A 10 -7.38 14.23 1.87
CA LEU A 10 -6.96 13.09 2.69
C LEU A 10 -5.52 13.22 3.19
N LEU A 11 -4.59 13.67 2.34
CA LEU A 11 -3.19 13.90 2.68
C LEU A 11 -3.06 15.04 3.69
N ASN A 12 -3.84 16.12 3.52
CA ASN A 12 -3.95 17.19 4.50
C ASN A 12 -4.61 16.69 5.80
N GLU A 13 -5.60 15.81 5.73
CA GLU A 13 -6.22 15.17 6.90
C GLU A 13 -5.24 14.24 7.61
N CYS A 14 -4.41 13.46 6.90
CA CYS A 14 -3.33 12.66 7.50
C CYS A 14 -2.38 13.53 8.33
N GLN A 15 -2.08 14.76 7.88
CA GLN A 15 -1.19 15.67 8.60
C GLN A 15 -1.85 16.35 9.82
N THR A 16 -3.18 16.42 9.86
CA THR A 16 -3.92 17.21 10.86
C THR A 16 -4.77 16.39 11.83
N LYS A 17 -5.16 15.16 11.46
CA LYS A 17 -6.03 14.25 12.20
C LYS A 17 -5.35 12.88 12.35
N SER A 18 -4.34 12.84 13.21
CA SER A 18 -3.49 11.67 13.46
C SER A 18 -4.22 10.62 14.31
N ASP A 19 -4.72 9.57 13.66
CA ASP A 19 -5.27 8.31 14.21
C ASP A 19 -6.22 7.61 13.22
N LYS A 20 -6.79 8.34 12.26
CA LYS A 20 -7.87 7.84 11.37
C LYS A 20 -7.48 7.64 9.91
N TYR A 21 -6.24 7.97 9.57
CA TYR A 21 -5.70 7.92 8.22
C TYR A 21 -4.22 7.64 8.27
N PHE A 22 -3.72 6.95 7.25
CA PHE A 22 -2.31 7.01 6.92
C PHE A 22 -2.10 7.12 5.41
N ALA A 23 -0.98 7.72 5.03
CA ALA A 23 -0.49 7.75 3.68
C ALA A 23 0.97 7.30 3.66
N LEU A 24 1.26 6.32 2.82
CA LEU A 24 2.59 5.81 2.56
C LEU A 24 3.06 6.35 1.21
N LYS A 25 4.19 7.05 1.22
CA LYS A 25 4.89 7.48 0.01
C LYS A 25 6.14 6.63 -0.16
N ILE A 26 6.37 6.10 -1.36
CA ILE A 26 7.54 5.30 -1.71
C ILE A 26 8.18 5.91 -2.95
N ASN A 27 9.50 6.15 -2.90
CA ASN A 27 10.29 6.62 -4.03
C ASN A 27 11.64 5.88 -4.08
N GLU A 28 12.48 6.21 -5.05
CA GLU A 28 13.79 5.56 -5.24
C GLU A 28 14.78 5.81 -4.09
N THR A 29 14.55 6.85 -3.29
CA THR A 29 15.43 7.28 -2.19
C THR A 29 14.95 6.82 -0.81
N GLY A 30 13.73 6.30 -0.70
CA GLY A 30 13.18 5.81 0.54
C GLY A 30 11.65 5.84 0.59
N SER A 31 11.12 5.82 1.81
CA SER A 31 9.68 5.85 2.04
C SER A 31 9.34 6.74 3.23
N ASN A 32 8.15 7.32 3.20
CA ASN A 32 7.64 8.24 4.20
C ASN A 32 6.19 7.90 4.55
N LEU A 33 5.91 7.81 5.84
CA LEU A 33 4.57 7.59 6.37
C LEU A 33 4.05 8.89 7.00
N LEU A 34 2.84 9.26 6.61
CA LEU A 34 2.10 10.44 7.09
C LEU A 34 0.76 9.97 7.67
N GLY A 35 0.26 10.62 8.71
CA GLY A 35 -0.98 10.18 9.35
C GLY A 35 -0.75 8.88 10.12
N ILE A 36 -0.61 9.03 11.42
CA ILE A 36 -0.55 8.05 12.54
C ILE A 36 -0.11 8.93 13.72
N THR A 37 0.88 9.79 13.47
CA THR A 37 1.30 10.89 14.35
C THR A 37 1.34 12.20 13.54
N GLN A 38 1.57 13.32 14.22
CA GLN A 38 1.82 14.62 13.55
C GLN A 38 3.21 14.69 12.91
N ALA A 39 4.16 13.86 13.35
CA ALA A 39 5.49 13.79 12.77
C ALA A 39 5.50 12.83 11.58
N GLN A 40 6.28 13.18 10.55
CA GLN A 40 6.60 12.26 9.48
C GLN A 40 7.48 11.13 10.01
N ILE A 41 7.16 9.90 9.60
CA ILE A 41 7.89 8.70 9.98
C ILE A 41 8.60 8.16 8.74
N ASN A 42 9.85 7.73 8.90
CA ASN A 42 10.61 7.06 7.85
C ASN A 42 10.65 5.56 8.20
N PRO A 43 9.73 4.73 7.66
CA PRO A 43 9.73 3.30 7.94
C PRO A 43 10.98 2.64 7.33
N PHE A 44 11.52 1.65 8.03
CA PHE A 44 12.68 0.90 7.54
C PHE A 44 12.28 -0.22 6.55
N SER A 45 10.98 -0.50 6.45
CA SER A 45 10.44 -1.34 5.39
C SER A 45 9.08 -0.79 4.95
N ALA A 46 8.88 -0.70 3.65
CA ALA A 46 7.67 -0.20 3.02
C ALA A 46 7.53 -0.86 1.66
N VAL A 47 6.46 -1.60 1.42
CA VAL A 47 6.24 -2.32 0.17
C VAL A 47 4.81 -2.20 -0.27
N ILE A 48 4.64 -2.04 -1.57
CA ILE A 48 3.36 -2.10 -2.25
C ILE A 48 3.45 -3.20 -3.29
N MET A 49 2.52 -4.14 -3.23
CA MET A 49 2.30 -5.15 -4.26
C MET A 49 0.87 -5.01 -4.76
N LYS A 50 0.72 -4.93 -6.07
CA LYS A 50 -0.55 -4.94 -6.77
C LYS A 50 -0.51 -6.07 -7.80
N LYS A 51 -1.36 -7.06 -7.62
CA LYS A 51 -1.60 -8.14 -8.56
C LYS A 51 -3.00 -7.97 -9.12
N GLU A 52 -3.11 -8.01 -10.43
CA GLU A 52 -4.36 -8.00 -11.16
C GLU A 52 -4.31 -9.04 -12.28
N GLN A 53 -5.45 -9.32 -12.91
CA GLN A 53 -5.52 -10.23 -14.06
C GLN A 53 -4.47 -9.96 -15.16
N LYS A 54 -4.16 -8.68 -15.41
CA LYS A 54 -3.23 -8.28 -16.48
C LYS A 54 -1.76 -8.40 -16.08
N GLY A 55 -1.45 -8.52 -14.79
CA GLY A 55 -0.07 -8.57 -14.33
C GLY A 55 0.11 -8.16 -12.88
N ILE A 56 1.37 -8.13 -12.47
CA ILE A 56 1.78 -7.79 -11.12
C ILE A 56 2.79 -6.64 -11.16
N SER A 57 2.68 -5.74 -10.20
CA SER A 57 3.63 -4.66 -9.95
C SER A 57 3.97 -4.59 -8.46
N ILE A 58 5.26 -4.50 -8.14
CA ILE A 58 5.80 -4.40 -6.78
C ILE A 58 6.81 -3.26 -6.74
N ILE A 59 6.68 -2.39 -5.73
CA ILE A 59 7.66 -1.35 -5.45
C ILE A 59 7.85 -1.18 -3.95
N GLY A 60 9.08 -0.92 -3.54
CA GLY A 60 9.40 -0.53 -2.18
C GLY A 60 10.76 -0.97 -1.71
N PHE A 61 10.87 -1.12 -0.40
CA PHE A 61 12.06 -1.50 0.31
C PHE A 61 11.69 -2.47 1.42
N PHE A 62 12.32 -3.63 1.48
CA PHE A 62 12.03 -4.66 2.47
C PHE A 62 13.31 -5.37 2.88
N ASP A 63 13.50 -5.60 4.18
CA ASP A 63 14.70 -6.24 4.73
C ASP A 63 16.01 -5.63 4.19
N ASN A 64 16.08 -4.30 4.19
CA ASN A 64 17.22 -3.54 3.69
C ASN A 64 17.51 -3.69 2.19
N LYS A 65 16.53 -4.12 1.38
CA LYS A 65 16.69 -4.29 -0.07
C LYS A 65 15.62 -3.53 -0.84
N PRO A 66 15.99 -2.73 -1.85
CA PRO A 66 15.01 -2.16 -2.77
C PRO A 66 14.38 -3.27 -3.62
N ILE A 67 13.09 -3.11 -3.92
CA ILE A 67 12.30 -4.01 -4.76
C ILE A 67 11.58 -3.17 -5.79
N LYS A 68 11.76 -3.51 -7.06
CA LYS A 68 11.08 -2.89 -8.19
C LYS A 68 10.86 -3.97 -9.23
N TYR A 69 9.61 -4.36 -9.45
CA TYR A 69 9.26 -5.43 -10.39
C TYR A 69 7.89 -5.17 -11.01
N SER A 70 7.80 -5.26 -12.32
CA SER A 70 6.52 -5.28 -13.03
C SER A 70 6.54 -6.36 -14.10
N SER A 71 5.44 -7.10 -14.23
CA SER A 71 5.25 -8.05 -15.34
C SER A 71 4.60 -7.39 -16.57
N LEU A 72 4.25 -6.11 -16.49
CA LEU A 72 3.63 -5.34 -17.56
C LEU A 72 4.73 -4.58 -18.33
N GLU A 73 4.90 -4.86 -19.63
CA GLU A 73 5.97 -4.28 -20.47
C GLU A 73 5.91 -2.74 -20.52
N ASP A 74 4.72 -2.16 -20.59
CA ASP A 74 4.52 -0.70 -20.66
C ASP A 74 4.47 -0.01 -19.30
N PHE A 75 4.71 -0.75 -18.21
CA PHE A 75 4.55 -0.20 -16.87
C PHE A 75 5.81 0.52 -16.41
N VAL A 76 5.73 1.85 -16.42
CA VAL A 76 6.76 2.73 -15.90
C VAL A 76 6.44 3.06 -14.45
N PHE A 77 7.21 2.50 -13.52
CA PHE A 77 7.25 3.00 -12.15
C PHE A 77 7.78 4.44 -12.18
N THR A 78 6.95 5.41 -11.81
CA THR A 78 7.41 6.79 -11.69
C THR A 78 8.14 7.02 -10.37
N ASP A 79 8.75 8.19 -10.25
CA ASP A 79 9.61 8.58 -9.14
C ASP A 79 8.93 8.48 -7.76
N GLU A 80 7.59 8.53 -7.67
CA GLU A 80 6.85 8.46 -6.41
C GLU A 80 5.55 7.66 -6.55
N VAL A 81 5.35 6.70 -5.65
CA VAL A 81 4.08 6.01 -5.44
C VAL A 81 3.49 6.46 -4.11
N VAL A 82 2.25 6.94 -4.16
CA VAL A 82 1.50 7.38 -2.97
C VAL A 82 0.33 6.46 -2.77
N ILE A 83 0.22 5.89 -1.57
CA ILE A 83 -0.97 5.18 -1.12
C ILE A 83 -1.53 5.89 0.08
N ALA A 84 -2.85 6.02 0.12
CA ALA A 84 -3.54 6.56 1.28
C ALA A 84 -4.71 5.65 1.67
N VAL A 85 -4.84 5.42 2.98
CA VAL A 85 -5.85 4.55 3.57
C VAL A 85 -6.72 5.37 4.51
N ASP A 86 -8.02 5.40 4.21
CA ASP A 86 -9.07 6.00 5.04
C ASP A 86 -9.60 4.95 6.02
N CYS A 87 -9.19 5.04 7.28
CA CYS A 87 -9.53 4.08 8.34
C CYS A 87 -10.75 4.49 9.18
N ARG A 88 -11.49 5.56 8.79
CA ARG A 88 -12.58 6.11 9.63
C ARG A 88 -13.77 5.18 9.87
N LYS A 89 -14.01 4.23 8.98
CA LYS A 89 -15.14 3.30 9.06
C LYS A 89 -14.61 1.89 9.12
N ASP A 90 -14.81 1.23 10.26
CA ASP A 90 -14.51 -0.19 10.43
C ASP A 90 -15.19 -0.98 9.30
N ASN A 91 -14.43 -1.92 8.71
CA ASN A 91 -14.85 -2.77 7.60
C ASN A 91 -15.24 -2.01 6.30
N ASN A 92 -14.93 -0.72 6.19
CA ASN A 92 -15.11 0.06 4.97
C ASN A 92 -13.93 1.00 4.71
N TYR A 93 -12.74 0.44 4.81
CA TYR A 93 -11.51 1.13 4.47
C TYR A 93 -11.51 1.53 3.00
N LYS A 94 -10.99 2.73 2.70
CA LYS A 94 -10.78 3.14 1.31
C LYS A 94 -9.29 3.25 1.09
N VAL A 95 -8.82 2.48 0.12
CA VAL A 95 -7.43 2.55 -0.32
C VAL A 95 -7.39 3.29 -1.65
N PHE A 96 -6.55 4.30 -1.70
CA PHE A 96 -6.27 5.12 -2.86
C PHE A 96 -4.80 4.96 -3.22
N TYR A 97 -4.48 4.90 -4.50
CA TYR A 97 -3.09 4.90 -4.93
C TYR A 97 -2.86 5.79 -6.14
N GLN A 98 -1.63 6.29 -6.25
CA GLN A 98 -1.09 6.92 -7.44
C GLN A 98 0.27 6.30 -7.69
N ILE A 99 0.42 5.70 -8.85
CA ILE A 99 1.67 5.09 -9.31
C ILE A 99 2.43 6.04 -10.26
N ASN A 100 1.74 7.05 -10.80
CA ASN A 100 2.28 8.05 -11.72
C ASN A 100 1.94 9.48 -11.28
N LYS A 101 2.96 10.28 -10.96
CA LYS A 101 2.82 11.70 -10.55
C LYS A 101 2.28 12.61 -11.67
N ASN A 102 2.51 12.25 -12.93
CA ASN A 102 2.01 12.96 -14.13
C ASN A 102 0.61 12.50 -14.52
N ASP A 103 0.11 11.42 -13.92
CA ASP A 103 -1.26 11.00 -14.08
C ASP A 103 -2.12 11.84 -13.12
N GLU A 104 -2.94 12.73 -13.69
CA GLU A 104 -3.82 13.61 -12.91
C GLU A 104 -4.92 12.82 -12.19
N ASP A 105 -5.11 11.54 -12.52
CA ASP A 105 -6.14 10.71 -11.88
C ASP A 105 -5.52 9.67 -10.93
N PHE A 106 -5.77 9.86 -9.64
CA PHE A 106 -5.55 8.83 -8.63
C PHE A 106 -6.58 7.71 -8.81
N GLU A 107 -6.09 6.47 -8.91
CA GLU A 107 -6.95 5.30 -8.94
C GLU A 107 -7.43 4.98 -7.52
N LYS A 108 -8.76 4.99 -7.35
CA LYS A 108 -9.39 4.51 -6.13
C LYS A 108 -9.66 3.03 -6.31
N ILE A 109 -9.21 2.17 -5.38
CA ILE A 109 -9.48 0.72 -5.50
C ILE A 109 -10.99 0.43 -5.47
N THR A 110 -11.79 1.35 -4.92
CA THR A 110 -13.26 1.22 -4.98
C THR A 110 -13.90 1.55 -6.34
N THR A 111 -13.14 1.97 -7.36
CA THR A 111 -13.74 2.29 -8.68
C THR A 111 -13.72 1.15 -9.68
N LYS A 112 -13.03 0.03 -9.40
CA LYS A 112 -13.39 -1.24 -10.06
C LYS A 112 -14.64 -1.79 -9.38
N PRO A 113 -15.77 -1.99 -10.09
CA PRO A 113 -16.86 -2.77 -9.56
C PRO A 113 -16.34 -4.22 -9.43
N GLN A 114 -16.12 -4.65 -8.19
CA GLN A 114 -15.51 -5.92 -7.77
C GLN A 114 -14.02 -6.10 -8.16
N LEU A 115 -13.20 -6.37 -7.14
CA LEU A 115 -11.93 -7.05 -7.38
C LEU A 115 -12.27 -8.44 -7.94
N SER A 116 -11.46 -8.96 -8.85
CA SER A 116 -11.59 -10.36 -9.26
C SER A 116 -10.94 -11.28 -8.22
N THR A 117 -11.23 -12.58 -8.28
CA THR A 117 -10.62 -13.61 -7.41
C THR A 117 -9.09 -13.61 -7.44
N ASP A 118 -8.48 -13.13 -8.53
CA ASP A 118 -7.03 -13.09 -8.71
C ASP A 118 -6.41 -11.74 -8.32
N ASP A 119 -7.24 -10.73 -8.05
CA ASP A 119 -6.77 -9.40 -7.71
C ASP A 119 -6.38 -9.32 -6.23
N LEU A 120 -5.18 -8.82 -5.97
CA LEU A 120 -4.64 -8.61 -4.62
C LEU A 120 -3.91 -7.28 -4.56
N ILE A 121 -4.16 -6.53 -3.51
CA ILE A 121 -3.35 -5.36 -3.15
C ILE A 121 -2.83 -5.59 -1.75
N LEU A 122 -1.51 -5.53 -1.59
CA LEU A 122 -0.82 -5.68 -0.32
C LEU A 122 0.04 -4.44 -0.09
N ILE A 123 -0.12 -3.83 1.07
CA ILE A 123 0.62 -2.63 1.49
C ILE A 123 1.19 -2.95 2.86
N PHE A 124 2.50 -2.96 2.95
CA PHE A 124 3.22 -3.19 4.19
C PHE A 124 4.05 -1.97 4.52
N TRP A 125 4.07 -1.58 5.79
CA TRP A 125 5.10 -0.69 6.32
C TRP A 125 5.48 -1.10 7.74
N GLU A 126 6.72 -0.83 8.11
CA GLU A 126 7.22 -1.05 9.46
C GLU A 126 8.23 0.02 9.86
N ASP A 127 8.03 0.53 11.07
CA ASP A 127 9.00 1.35 11.79
C ASP A 127 9.44 0.65 13.09
N MET A 128 10.25 1.36 13.90
CA MET A 128 10.77 0.82 15.17
C MET A 128 9.68 0.37 16.15
N GLN A 129 8.52 1.02 16.13
CA GLN A 129 7.44 0.82 17.09
C GLN A 129 6.33 -0.08 16.56
N MET A 130 6.06 -0.06 15.25
CA MET A 130 4.86 -0.66 14.68
C MET A 130 5.09 -1.25 13.29
N SER A 131 4.44 -2.39 13.03
CA SER A 131 4.20 -2.91 11.69
C SER A 131 2.73 -2.75 11.32
N CYS A 132 2.46 -2.51 10.05
CA CYS A 132 1.12 -2.47 9.49
C CYS A 132 1.10 -3.27 8.19
N LEU A 133 0.07 -4.10 8.05
CA LEU A 133 -0.26 -4.78 6.82
C LEU A 133 -1.70 -4.39 6.43
N THR A 134 -1.86 -3.79 5.27
CA THR A 134 -3.16 -3.60 4.64
C THR A 134 -3.27 -4.54 3.46
N PHE A 135 -4.37 -5.27 3.37
CA PHE A 135 -4.66 -6.09 2.18
C PHE A 135 -6.06 -5.80 1.65
N CYS A 136 -6.20 -5.86 0.33
CA CYS A 136 -7.47 -5.82 -0.38
C CYS A 136 -7.54 -6.98 -1.36
N SER A 137 -8.61 -7.77 -1.30
CA SER A 137 -8.86 -8.91 -2.19
C SER A 137 -10.37 -9.12 -2.37
N PHE A 138 -10.75 -10.02 -3.27
CA PHE A 138 -12.12 -10.49 -3.40
C PHE A 138 -12.31 -11.82 -2.67
N ASP A 139 -13.39 -11.95 -1.89
CA ASP A 139 -13.83 -13.20 -1.31
C ASP A 139 -14.97 -13.77 -2.14
N SER A 140 -14.68 -14.86 -2.86
CA SER A 140 -15.63 -15.56 -3.71
C SER A 140 -16.73 -16.28 -2.94
N GLU A 141 -16.50 -16.69 -1.70
CA GLU A 141 -17.52 -17.37 -0.89
C GLU A 141 -18.59 -16.40 -0.41
N ARG A 142 -18.18 -15.15 -0.14
CA ARG A 142 -19.05 -14.07 0.35
C ARG A 142 -19.52 -13.09 -0.73
N ASP A 143 -18.97 -13.20 -1.94
CA ASP A 143 -19.19 -12.27 -3.06
C ASP A 143 -18.92 -10.81 -2.68
N GLU A 144 -17.84 -10.57 -1.93
CA GLU A 144 -17.50 -9.24 -1.42
C GLU A 144 -16.01 -8.89 -1.51
N ASN A 145 -15.70 -7.59 -1.59
CA ASN A 145 -14.33 -7.10 -1.50
C ASN A 145 -13.90 -7.02 -0.02
N ILE A 146 -12.95 -7.86 0.38
CA ILE A 146 -12.30 -7.79 1.69
C ILE A 146 -11.26 -6.69 1.68
N ARG A 147 -11.27 -5.87 2.73
CA ARG A 147 -10.29 -4.82 2.99
C ARG A 147 -9.98 -4.82 4.48
N GLU A 148 -8.77 -5.20 4.83
CA GLU A 148 -8.34 -5.27 6.21
C GLU A 148 -7.04 -4.51 6.44
N VAL A 149 -6.92 -3.96 7.64
CA VAL A 149 -5.74 -3.26 8.13
C VAL A 149 -5.39 -3.89 9.47
N ILE A 150 -4.21 -4.48 9.56
CA ILE A 150 -3.70 -5.12 10.77
C ILE A 150 -2.48 -4.34 11.21
N THR A 151 -2.53 -3.77 12.41
CA THR A 151 -1.39 -3.09 13.04
C THR A 151 -0.89 -3.88 14.24
N ALA A 152 0.42 -3.83 14.47
CA ALA A 152 1.06 -4.56 15.56
C ALA A 152 2.24 -3.78 16.12
N ASN A 153 2.31 -3.69 17.45
CA ASN A 153 3.44 -3.10 18.19
C ASN A 153 4.25 -4.14 18.98
N ASN A 154 3.85 -5.41 18.98
CA ASN A 154 4.54 -6.49 19.66
C ASN A 154 5.33 -7.37 18.67
N GLU A 155 6.54 -7.78 19.05
CA GLU A 155 7.46 -8.50 18.16
C GLU A 155 6.94 -9.84 17.59
N PRO A 156 6.16 -10.66 18.31
CA PRO A 156 5.58 -11.86 17.72
C PRO A 156 4.69 -11.56 16.51
N VAL A 157 3.77 -10.60 16.63
CA VAL A 157 2.86 -10.25 15.52
C VAL A 157 3.61 -9.46 14.44
N LYS A 158 4.53 -8.56 14.79
CA LYS A 158 5.39 -7.88 13.80
C LYS A 158 6.17 -8.89 12.94
N ARG A 159 6.75 -9.93 13.55
CA ARG A 159 7.40 -11.04 12.82
C ARG A 159 6.44 -11.79 11.91
N LEU A 160 5.21 -12.04 12.35
CA LEU A 160 4.18 -12.68 11.52
C LEU A 160 3.85 -11.83 10.29
N LEU A 161 3.60 -10.52 10.47
CA LEU A 161 3.28 -9.61 9.37
C LEU A 161 4.45 -9.51 8.37
N ARG A 162 5.69 -9.46 8.86
CA ARG A 162 6.89 -9.55 8.01
C ARG A 162 6.95 -10.87 7.24
N GLY A 163 6.68 -12.00 7.90
CA GLY A 163 6.68 -13.32 7.28
C GLY A 163 5.66 -13.42 6.15
N ILE A 164 4.42 -13.02 6.40
CA ILE A 164 3.35 -12.97 5.39
C ILE A 164 3.78 -12.11 4.21
N THR A 165 4.24 -10.88 4.47
CA THR A 165 4.70 -9.98 3.42
C THR A 165 5.79 -10.65 2.58
N ARG A 166 6.81 -11.22 3.24
CA ARG A 166 7.93 -11.90 2.59
C ARG A 166 7.47 -13.03 1.68
N GLU A 167 6.52 -13.87 2.08
CA GLU A 167 6.00 -14.95 1.22
C GLU A 167 5.47 -14.41 -0.12
N PHE A 168 4.70 -13.33 -0.09
CA PHE A 168 4.14 -12.71 -1.30
C PHE A 168 5.19 -12.10 -2.22
N ILE A 169 6.25 -11.51 -1.66
CA ILE A 169 7.26 -10.77 -2.45
C ILE A 169 8.52 -11.58 -2.76
N SER A 170 8.76 -12.69 -2.03
CA SER A 170 9.95 -13.54 -2.16
C SER A 170 10.25 -14.00 -3.60
N PRO A 171 9.26 -14.36 -4.44
CA PRO A 171 9.52 -14.82 -5.80
C PRO A 171 10.16 -13.73 -6.68
N TYR A 172 9.98 -12.46 -6.32
CA TYR A 172 10.32 -11.30 -7.15
C TYR A 172 11.64 -10.64 -6.75
N PHE A 173 12.28 -11.08 -5.66
CA PHE A 173 13.64 -10.63 -5.31
C PHE A 173 14.73 -11.17 -6.25
N LYS A 174 14.43 -12.20 -7.05
CA LYS A 174 15.44 -12.94 -7.83
C LYS A 174 15.61 -12.48 -9.28
N ILE A 175 14.91 -11.43 -9.72
CA ILE A 175 14.86 -11.06 -11.16
C ILE A 175 15.91 -10.00 -11.54
N ASN A 176 16.74 -9.52 -10.60
CA ASN A 176 17.86 -8.61 -10.88
C ASN A 176 19.22 -9.31 -10.69
N LYS A 177 19.43 -10.44 -11.38
CA LYS A 177 20.77 -11.02 -11.57
C LYS A 177 21.08 -11.17 -13.05
#